data_AF-A0A5N9HE71-F1
#
_entry.id   AF-A0A5N9HE71-F1
#
_cell.length_a   1.000
_cell.length_b   1.000
_cell.length_c   1.000
_cell.angle_alpha   90.00
_cell.angle_beta   90.00
_cell.angle_gamma   90.00
#
_symmetry.space_group_name_H-M   'P 1'
#
loop_
_entity.id
_entity.type
_entity.pdbx_description
1 polymer ?
#
loop_
_entity_poly.entity_id
_entity_poly.type
_entity_poly.pdbx_seq_one_letter_code
_entity_poly.pdbx_strand_id
1 'polypeptide(L)' 'MAARVGGGVGNGEAFIGNVAEGEVRDFTVIGDIVNTAARLQSLAEPGEVVIMEETHRWLTEKYPEASQSSC' A
#
# COMPACT_ATOMS: atom_id res chain seq x y z
N MET A 1 13.23 -1.12 -23.21
CA MET A 1 13.57 -0.45 -21.94
C MET A 1 12.40 -0.71 -21.00
N ALA A 2 12.63 -1.22 -19.79
CA ALA A 2 11.56 -1.42 -18.80
C ALA A 2 11.57 -0.25 -17.82
N ALA A 3 10.40 0.34 -17.55
CA ALA A 3 10.25 1.37 -16.52
C ALA A 3 10.31 0.72 -15.14
N ARG A 4 11.11 1.30 -14.22
CA ARG A 4 11.09 0.93 -12.80
C ARG A 4 9.98 1.69 -12.10
N VAL A 5 9.32 1.02 -11.16
CA VAL A 5 8.21 1.59 -10.37
C VAL A 5 8.59 1.61 -8.90
N GLY A 6 8.17 2.65 -8.19
CA GLY A 6 8.25 2.72 -6.72
C GLY A 6 6.89 2.35 -6.11
N GLY A 7 6.90 1.68 -4.96
CA GLY A 7 5.70 1.21 -4.26
C GLY A 7 5.62 1.67 -2.81
N GLY A 8 4.41 1.83 -2.30
CA GLY A 8 4.13 2.12 -0.89
C GLY A 8 3.15 1.10 -0.34
N VAL A 9 3.43 0.54 0.84
CA VAL A 9 2.61 -0.49 1.47
C VAL A 9 2.29 -0.12 2.91
N GLY A 10 1.00 -0.14 3.25
CA GLY A 10 0.50 0.04 4.60
C GLY A 10 -0.73 -0.83 4.85
N ASN A 11 -1.00 -1.15 6.12
CA ASN A 11 -2.21 -1.82 6.57
C ASN A 11 -2.94 -0.98 7.63
N GLY A 12 -4.26 -1.02 7.61
CA GLY A 12 -5.09 -0.22 8.51
C GLY A 12 -6.57 -0.39 8.19
N GLU A 13 -7.41 0.26 8.98
CA GLU A 13 -8.86 0.23 8.79
C GLU A 13 -9.25 1.08 7.57
N ALA A 14 -10.15 0.54 6.75
CA ALA A 14 -10.72 1.23 5.60
C ALA A 14 -12.11 0.69 5.28
N PHE A 15 -12.94 1.54 4.71
CA PHE A 15 -14.24 1.18 4.15
C PHE A 15 -14.08 0.89 2.66
N ILE A 16 -14.64 -0.22 2.21
CA ILE A 16 -14.60 -0.64 0.81
C ILE A 16 -16.03 -0.78 0.30
N GLY A 17 -16.33 -0.21 -0.86
CA GLY A 17 -17.66 -0.36 -1.44
C GLY A 17 -17.84 0.35 -2.77
N ASN A 18 -19.03 0.17 -3.36
CA ASN A 18 -19.42 0.94 -4.52
C ASN A 18 -19.89 2.32 -4.07
N VAL A 19 -19.14 3.36 -4.45
CA VAL A 19 -19.58 4.74 -4.33
C VAL A 19 -20.22 5.10 -5.66
N ALA A 20 -21.48 5.52 -5.61
CA ALA A 20 -22.23 5.84 -6.82
C ALA A 20 -23.00 7.13 -6.65
N GLU A 21 -22.97 7.96 -7.69
CA GLU A 21 -23.92 9.04 -7.91
C GLU A 21 -24.39 8.95 -9.36
N GLY A 22 -25.70 8.84 -9.58
CA GLY A 22 -26.27 8.62 -10.91
C GLY A 22 -25.92 7.24 -11.50
N GLU A 23 -25.50 7.20 -12.77
CA GLU A 23 -25.19 5.96 -13.49
C GLU A 23 -23.75 5.45 -13.28
N VAL A 24 -22.86 6.24 -12.67
CA VAL A 24 -21.46 5.84 -12.43
C VAL A 24 -21.36 5.12 -11.10
N ARG A 25 -20.82 3.89 -11.13
CA ARG A 25 -20.51 3.10 -9.93
C ARG A 25 -19.01 2.85 -9.92
N ASP A 26 -18.32 3.52 -9.00
CA ASP A 26 -16.90 3.28 -8.75
C ASP A 26 -16.73 2.41 -7.51
N PHE A 27 -15.90 1.38 -7.62
CA PHE A 27 -15.48 0.59 -6.48
C PHE A 27 -14.32 1.31 -5.79
N THR A 28 -14.57 1.79 -4.57
CA THR A 28 -13.70 2.73 -3.88
C THR A 28 -13.30 2.20 -2.52
N VAL A 29 -12.08 2.53 -2.10
CA VAL A 29 -11.58 2.33 -0.74
C VAL A 29 -11.40 3.70 -0.09
N ILE A 30 -12.00 3.90 1.09
CA ILE A 30 -11.96 5.15 1.84
C ILE A 30 -11.38 4.88 3.23
N GLY A 31 -10.35 5.63 3.61
CA GLY A 31 -9.75 5.58 4.94
C GLY A 31 -8.37 6.23 4.95
N ASP A 32 -7.85 6.53 6.13
CA ASP A 32 -6.53 7.17 6.24
C ASP A 32 -5.42 6.32 5.61
N ILE A 33 -5.58 4.99 5.64
CA ILE A 33 -4.58 4.08 5.11
C ILE A 33 -4.35 4.22 3.61
N VAL A 34 -5.35 4.62 2.81
CA VAL A 34 -5.15 4.83 1.36
C VAL A 34 -4.23 6.02 1.08
N ASN A 35 -4.41 7.11 1.84
CA ASN A 35 -3.56 8.30 1.73
C ASN A 35 -2.16 8.03 2.30
N THR A 36 -2.05 7.28 3.39
CA THR A 36 -0.77 6.85 3.95
C THR A 36 0.03 6.01 2.95
N ALA A 37 -0.59 5.00 2.33
CA ALA A 37 0.05 4.18 1.31
C ALA A 37 0.52 5.01 0.10
N ALA A 38 -0.30 5.97 -0.37
CA ALA A 38 0.08 6.88 -1.44
C ALA A 38 1.28 7.77 -1.04
N ARG A 39 1.31 8.27 0.20
CA ARG A 39 2.44 9.06 0.71
C ARG A 39 3.72 8.21 0.79
N LEU A 40 3.65 6.97 1.25
CA LEU A 40 4.80 6.06 1.25
C LEU A 40 5.30 5.81 -0.17
N GLN A 41 4.40 5.58 -1.13
CA GLN A 41 4.74 5.40 -2.54
C GLN A 41 5.44 6.64 -3.12
N SER A 42 5.03 7.85 -2.73
CA SER A 42 5.68 9.09 -3.19
C SER A 42 7.12 9.26 -2.69
N LEU A 43 7.51 8.54 -1.63
CA LEU A 43 8.86 8.54 -1.08
C LEU A 43 9.73 7.43 -1.68
N ALA A 44 9.15 6.50 -2.43
CA ALA A 44 9.86 5.35 -2.98
C ALA A 44 10.64 5.73 -4.23
N GLU A 45 11.92 5.37 -4.26
CA GLU A 45 12.75 5.46 -5.45
C GLU A 45 12.34 4.42 -6.52
N PRO A 46 12.76 4.57 -7.80
CA PRO A 46 12.43 3.60 -8.83
C PRO A 46 12.99 2.19 -8.55
N GLY A 47 12.08 1.24 -8.29
CA GLY A 47 12.39 -0.14 -7.92
C GLY A 47 12.32 -0.41 -6.42
N GLU A 48 12.04 0.60 -5.61
CA GLU A 48 11.93 0.51 -4.16
C GLU A 48 10.47 0.29 -3.71
N VAL A 49 10.31 -0.42 -2.59
CA VAL A 49 9.02 -0.51 -1.88
C VAL A 49 9.21 0.00 -0.45
N VAL A 50 8.51 1.08 -0.10
CA VAL A 50 8.51 1.64 1.24
C VAL A 50 7.33 1.06 2.02
N ILE A 51 7.60 0.47 3.19
CA ILE A 51 6.59 -0.22 4.01
C ILE A 51 6.40 0.53 5.33
N MET A 52 5.15 0.69 5.75
CA MET A 52 4.79 1.23 7.05
C MET A 52 5.34 0.35 8.18
N GLU A 53 5.87 0.95 9.25
CA GLU A 53 6.56 0.21 10.32
C GLU A 53 5.65 -0.83 10.98
N GLU A 54 4.39 -0.50 11.24
CA GLU A 54 3.44 -1.43 11.84
C GLU A 54 3.09 -2.59 10.89
N THR A 55 3.05 -2.33 9.58
CA THR A 55 2.91 -3.39 8.58
C THR A 55 4.11 -4.32 8.59
N HIS A 56 5.32 -3.76 8.65
CA HIS A 56 6.55 -4.54 8.73
C HIS A 56 6.61 -5.40 10.01
N ARG A 57 6.23 -4.85 11.16
CA ARG A 57 6.12 -5.60 12.42
C ARG A 57 5.11 -6.73 12.31
N TRP A 58 3.90 -6.44 11.81
CA TRP A 58 2.87 -7.46 11.62
C TRP A 58 3.32 -8.59 10.67
N LEU A 59 4.04 -8.25 9.60
CA LEU A 59 4.61 -9.24 8.68
C LEU A 59 5.66 -10.12 9.35
N THR A 60 6.57 -9.53 10.13
CA THR A 60 7.64 -10.27 10.82
C THR A 60 7.09 -11.21 11.88
N GLU A 61 6.05 -10.80 12.59
CA GLU A 61 5.34 -11.66 13.55
C GLU A 61 4.64 -12.83 12.86
N LYS A 62 4.03 -12.58 11.70
CA LYS A 62 3.24 -13.58 10.97
C LYS A 62 4.09 -14.52 10.12
N TYR A 63 5.21 -14.03 9.57
CA TYR A 63 6.10 -14.73 8.64
C TYR A 63 7.57 -14.48 9.06
N PRO A 64 8.02 -15.03 10.19
CA PRO A 64 9.38 -14.82 10.70
C PRO A 64 10.48 -15.30 9.74
N GLU A 65 10.16 -16.22 8.83
CA GLU A 65 11.05 -16.76 7.81
C GLU A 65 11.20 -15.86 6.56
N ALA A 66 10.34 -14.85 6.41
CA ALA A 66 10.39 -13.95 5.27
C ALA A 66 11.56 -12.97 5.43
N SER A 67 12.69 -13.25 4.76
CA SER A 67 13.81 -12.31 4.70
C SER A 67 13.45 -11.08 3.87
N GLN A 68 13.71 -9.87 4.38
CA GLN A 68 13.72 -8.67 3.53
C GLN A 68 14.75 -8.88 2.42
N SER A 69 14.28 -8.99 1.19
CA SER A 69 15.13 -8.97 0.01
C SER A 69 15.11 -7.55 -0.52
N SER A 70 16.19 -6.78 -0.36
CA SER A 70 16.35 -5.54 -1.11
C SER A 70 16.60 -5.92 -2.58
N CYS A 71 15.68 -5.55 -3.47
CA CYS A 71 15.91 -5.62 -4.91
C CYS A 71 16.65 -4.37 -5.40
#